data_AF-H9N5U4-F1
#
_entry.id   AF-H9N5U4-F1
#
_cell.length_a   1.000
_cell.length_b   1.000
_cell.length_c   1.000
_cell.angle_alpha   90.00
_cell.angle_beta   90.00
_cell.angle_gamma   90.00
#
_symmetry.space_group_name_H-M   'P 1'
#
loop_
_entity.id
_entity.type
_entity.pdbx_description
1 polymer ?
#
loop_
_entity_poly.entity_id
_entity_poly.type
_entity_poly.pdbx_seq_one_letter_code
_entity_poly.pdbx_strand_id
1 'polypeptide(L)'
;GAGFAIIFLSEYSSILFMSMIFSYIFLGGDIFSMLFFFKLTFISFVYIWVRGSLPRFRYDKLMYLTWKSYLPISLNLLVFILGLKMIFLYNCFLLS
;
A
#
# COMPACT_ATOMS: atom_id res chain seq x y z
N GLY A 1 -23.10 2.55 24.19
CA GLY A 1 -22.82 1.16 23.81
C GLY A 1 -22.64 0.99 22.31
N ALA A 2 -23.72 1.09 21.54
CA ALA A 2 -23.71 0.81 20.09
C ALA A 2 -22.74 1.69 19.26
N GLY A 3 -22.63 2.99 19.54
CA GLY A 3 -21.72 3.88 18.81
C GLY A 3 -20.24 3.51 18.97
N PHE A 4 -19.83 3.05 20.15
CA PHE A 4 -18.47 2.57 20.39
C PHE A 4 -18.19 1.30 19.59
N ALA A 5 -19.14 0.35 19.57
CA ALA A 5 -19.00 -0.89 18.80
C ALA A 5 -18.82 -0.63 17.29
N ILE A 6 -19.53 0.36 16.73
CA ILE A 6 -19.41 0.73 15.30
C ILE A 6 -18.03 1.33 15.00
N ILE A 7 -17.45 2.11 15.91
CA ILE A 7 -16.09 2.66 15.74
C ILE A 7 -15.06 1.51 15.66
N PHE A 8 -15.11 0.54 16.58
CA PHE A 8 -14.20 -0.62 16.51
C PHE A 8 -14.42 -1.43 15.24
N LEU A 9 -15.68 -1.72 14.90
CA LEU A 9 -16.00 -2.47 13.69
C LEU A 9 -15.45 -1.76 12.44
N SER A 10 -15.57 -0.44 12.37
CA SER A 10 -15.05 0.36 11.25
C SER A 10 -13.51 0.34 11.16
N GLU A 11 -12.81 0.37 12.30
CA GLU A 11 -11.35 0.31 12.33
C GLU A 11 -10.85 -1.02 11.76
N TYR A 12 -11.41 -2.15 12.23
CA TYR A 12 -11.05 -3.48 11.72
C TYR A 12 -11.44 -3.69 10.26
N SER A 13 -12.61 -3.17 9.83
CA SER A 13 -13.02 -3.21 8.43
C SER A 13 -12.05 -2.44 7.53
N SER A 14 -11.54 -1.29 7.98
CA SER A 14 -10.59 -0.49 7.19
C SER A 14 -9.23 -1.18 7.04
N ILE A 15 -8.77 -1.90 8.06
CA ILE A 15 -7.52 -2.69 8.01
C ILE A 15 -7.65 -3.82 6.99
N LEU A 16 -8.77 -4.57 7.04
CA LEU A 16 -9.03 -5.63 6.07
C LEU A 16 -9.11 -5.09 4.64
N PHE A 17 -9.82 -3.99 4.44
CA PHE A 17 -9.96 -3.37 3.12
C PHE A 17 -8.61 -2.92 2.53
N MET A 18 -7.77 -2.25 3.33
CA MET A 18 -6.44 -1.83 2.88
C MET A 18 -5.53 -3.02 2.57
N SER A 19 -5.61 -4.10 3.35
CA SER A 19 -4.86 -5.33 3.09
C SER A 19 -5.26 -6.00 1.77
N MET A 20 -6.56 -5.97 1.42
CA MET A 20 -7.06 -6.48 0.15
C MET A 20 -6.46 -5.71 -1.03
N ILE A 21 -6.52 -4.36 -0.99
CA ILE A 21 -5.95 -3.50 -2.04
C ILE A 21 -4.45 -3.77 -2.21
N PHE A 22 -3.71 -3.85 -1.10
CA PHE A 22 -2.27 -4.12 -1.13
C PHE A 22 -1.96 -5.47 -1.80
N SER A 23 -2.67 -6.53 -1.42
CA SER A 23 -2.49 -7.86 -1.99
C SER A 23 -2.75 -7.88 -3.50
N TYR A 24 -3.76 -7.14 -3.95
CA TYR A 24 -4.15 -7.09 -5.35
C TYR A 24 -3.13 -6.35 -6.22
N ILE A 25 -2.63 -5.21 -5.75
CA ILE A 25 -1.68 -4.37 -6.51
C ILE A 25 -0.27 -5.00 -6.54
N PHE A 26 0.20 -5.57 -5.43
CA PHE A 26 1.60 -6.00 -5.31
C PHE A 26 1.84 -7.50 -5.50
N LEU A 27 0.91 -8.38 -5.11
CA LEU A 27 1.15 -9.83 -5.02
C LEU A 27 0.43 -10.66 -6.10
N GLY A 28 -0.18 -10.01 -7.09
CA GLY A 28 -0.95 -10.64 -8.16
C GLY A 28 -2.36 -11.04 -7.70
N GLY A 29 -3.36 -10.50 -8.39
CA GLY A 29 -4.77 -10.61 -8.03
C GLY A 29 -5.47 -11.87 -8.56
N ASP A 30 -5.05 -13.06 -8.12
CA ASP A 30 -5.73 -14.32 -8.46
C ASP A 30 -6.94 -14.56 -7.56
N ILE A 31 -8.02 -13.78 -7.74
CA ILE A 31 -9.21 -13.77 -6.87
C ILE A 31 -9.87 -15.16 -6.75
N PHE A 32 -9.80 -15.97 -7.82
CA PHE A 32 -10.39 -17.30 -7.87
C PHE A 32 -9.56 -18.37 -7.15
N SER A 33 -8.30 -18.09 -6.82
CA SER A 33 -7.42 -19.04 -6.16
C SER A 33 -7.56 -18.97 -4.63
N MET A 34 -7.55 -20.12 -3.94
CA MET A 34 -7.46 -20.14 -2.47
C MET A 34 -6.16 -19.47 -1.97
N LEU A 35 -5.12 -19.42 -2.79
CA LEU A 35 -3.85 -18.78 -2.47
C LEU A 35 -4.00 -17.27 -2.20
N PHE A 36 -4.94 -16.60 -2.86
CA PHE A 36 -5.22 -15.19 -2.62
C PHE A 36 -5.73 -14.93 -1.21
N PHE A 37 -6.64 -15.77 -0.70
CA PHE A 37 -7.13 -15.66 0.67
C PHE A 37 -6.01 -15.89 1.69
N PHE A 38 -5.10 -16.83 1.43
CA PHE A 38 -3.94 -17.05 2.30
C PHE A 38 -3.02 -15.82 2.34
N LYS A 39 -2.71 -15.22 1.18
CA LYS A 39 -1.95 -13.97 1.09
C LYS A 39 -2.63 -12.83 1.86
N LEU A 40 -3.95 -12.67 1.72
CA LEU A 40 -4.72 -11.65 2.42
C LEU A 40 -4.65 -11.82 3.93
N THR A 41 -4.85 -13.04 4.44
CA THR A 41 -4.75 -13.33 5.88
C THR A 41 -3.35 -13.01 6.41
N PHE A 42 -2.30 -13.37 5.67
CA PHE A 42 -0.92 -13.06 6.04
C PHE A 42 -0.67 -11.55 6.16
N ILE A 43 -1.16 -10.75 5.20
CA ILE A 43 -0.99 -9.28 5.23
C ILE A 43 -1.74 -8.68 6.41
N SER A 44 -2.98 -9.11 6.66
CA SER A 44 -3.75 -8.64 7.82
C SER A 44 -3.07 -8.98 9.15
N PHE A 45 -2.42 -10.14 9.24
CA PHE A 45 -1.62 -10.52 10.41
C PHE A 45 -0.43 -9.58 10.63
N VAL A 46 0.27 -9.21 9.55
CA VAL A 46 1.37 -8.22 9.63
C VAL A 46 0.88 -6.87 10.14
N TYR A 47 -0.28 -6.37 9.68
CA TYR A 47 -0.84 -5.11 10.20
C TYR A 47 -1.07 -5.14 11.71
N ILE A 48 -1.61 -6.25 12.22
CA ILE A 48 -1.85 -6.44 13.67
C ILE A 48 -0.52 -6.53 14.41
N TRP A 49 0.47 -7.24 13.87
CA TRP A 49 1.78 -7.38 14.47
C TRP A 49 2.57 -6.05 14.53
N VAL A 50 2.53 -5.27 13.46
CA VAL A 50 3.18 -3.94 13.40
C VAL A 50 2.60 -3.01 14.47
N ARG A 51 1.28 -3.04 14.69
CA ARG A 51 0.62 -2.25 15.76
C ARG A 51 1.12 -2.63 17.16
N GLY A 52 1.46 -3.90 17.39
CA GLY A 52 1.98 -4.39 18.67
C GLY A 52 3.46 -4.12 18.89
N SER A 53 4.26 -3.95 17.84
CA SER A 53 5.73 -3.87 17.93
C SER A 53 6.29 -2.45 17.97
N LEU A 54 5.57 -1.47 17.40
CA LEU A 54 6.09 -0.11 17.27
C LEU A 54 5.58 0.82 18.41
N PRO A 55 6.48 1.56 19.07
CA PRO A 55 6.07 2.60 20.00
C PRO A 55 5.35 3.73 19.25
N ARG A 56 4.32 4.33 19.87
CA ARG A 56 3.52 5.40 19.25
C ARG A 56 4.42 6.58 18.84
N PHE A 57 4.52 6.82 17.54
CA PHE A 57 5.19 8.00 17.00
C PHE A 57 4.29 9.23 17.15
N ARG A 58 4.88 10.36 17.56
CA ARG A 58 4.19 11.66 17.61
C ARG A 58 3.86 12.16 16.20
N TYR A 59 2.73 12.84 16.05
CA TYR A 59 2.23 13.38 14.78
C TYR A 59 3.29 14.14 13.96
N ASP A 60 4.13 14.95 14.60
CA ASP A 60 5.16 15.72 13.89
C ASP A 60 6.18 14.85 13.16
N LYS A 61 6.54 13.69 13.75
CA LYS A 61 7.50 12.78 13.13
C LYS A 61 6.88 12.06 11.93
N LEU A 62 5.58 11.71 11.99
CA LEU A 62 4.86 11.14 10.84
C LEU A 62 4.70 12.17 9.70
N MET A 63 4.37 13.41 10.05
CA MET A 63 4.21 14.49 9.07
C MET A 63 5.55 14.79 8.39
N TYR A 64 6.64 14.88 9.16
CA TYR A 64 7.97 15.05 8.59
C TYR A 64 8.33 13.90 7.64
N LEU A 65 8.08 12.64 8.04
CA LEU A 65 8.36 11.47 7.21
C LEU A 65 7.62 11.54 5.87
N THR A 66 6.31 11.82 5.90
CA THR A 66 5.48 11.94 4.69
C THR A 66 5.89 13.08 3.77
N TRP A 67 6.06 14.27 4.32
CA TRP A 67 6.32 15.46 3.50
C TRP A 67 7.77 15.60 3.04
N LYS A 68 8.75 15.24 3.88
CA LYS A 68 10.16 15.41 3.55
C LYS A 68 10.79 14.20 2.85
N SER A 69 10.26 12.99 3.05
CA SER A 69 10.84 11.78 2.44
C SER A 69 9.92 11.11 1.42
N TYR A 70 8.67 10.78 1.77
CA TYR A 70 7.80 10.02 0.85
C TYR A 70 7.32 10.83 -0.35
N LEU A 71 7.03 12.12 -0.17
CA LEU A 71 6.58 12.97 -1.26
C LEU A 71 7.67 13.19 -2.34
N PRO A 72 8.90 13.63 -2.02
CA PRO A 72 9.92 13.81 -3.05
C PRO A 72 10.37 12.49 -3.70
N ILE A 73 10.43 11.38 -2.95
CA ILE A 73 10.84 10.09 -3.53
C ILE A 73 9.79 9.56 -4.53
N SER A 74 8.50 9.67 -4.22
CA SER A 74 7.42 9.23 -5.10
C SER A 74 7.34 10.07 -6.38
N LEU A 75 7.53 11.39 -6.27
CA LEU A 75 7.60 12.29 -7.43
C LEU A 75 8.80 11.96 -8.34
N ASN A 76 9.98 11.74 -7.77
CA ASN A 76 11.17 11.39 -8.55
C ASN A 76 10.98 10.05 -9.27
N LEU A 77 10.44 9.04 -8.58
CA LEU A 77 10.15 7.74 -9.17
C LEU A 77 9.10 7.82 -10.29
N LEU A 78 8.09 8.68 -10.15
CA LEU A 78 7.10 8.92 -11.19
C LEU A 78 7.74 9.54 -12.45
N VAL A 79 8.56 10.59 -12.29
CA VAL A 79 9.26 11.22 -13.42
C VAL A 79 10.21 10.22 -14.09
N PHE A 80 10.92 9.41 -13.31
CA PHE A 80 11.82 8.38 -13.82
C PHE A 80 11.09 7.32 -14.66
N ILE A 81 9.96 6.79 -14.17
CA ILE A 81 9.15 5.81 -14.91
C ILE A 81 8.59 6.41 -16.20
N LEU A 82 8.10 7.67 -16.16
CA LEU A 82 7.65 8.36 -17.37
C LEU A 82 8.78 8.53 -18.39
N GLY A 83 9.97 8.93 -17.94
CA GLY A 83 11.16 9.04 -18.80
C GLY A 83 11.53 7.72 -19.46
N LEU A 84 11.61 6.63 -18.70
CA LEU A 84 11.89 5.29 -19.23
C LEU A 84 10.85 4.84 -20.25
N LYS A 85 9.56 5.07 -19.97
CA LYS A 85 8.47 4.73 -20.91
C LYS A 85 8.62 5.46 -22.24
N MET A 86 8.95 6.76 -22.21
CA MET A 86 9.15 7.55 -23.44
C MET A 86 10.35 7.05 -24.26
N ILE A 87 11.45 6.70 -23.59
CA ILE A 87 12.63 6.12 -24.25
C ILE A 87 12.29 4.78 -24.90
N PHE A 88 11.56 3.91 -24.21
CA PHE A 88 11.15 2.62 -24.76
C PHE A 88 10.22 2.79 -25.97
N LEU A 89 9.27 3.72 -25.91
CA LEU A 89 8.38 4.03 -27.02
C LEU A 89 9.13 4.55 -28.25
N TYR A 90 10.12 5.44 -28.06
CA TYR A 90 10.94 5.94 -29.15
C TYR A 90 11.73 4.82 -29.84
N ASN A 91 12.36 3.94 -29.06
CA ASN A 91 13.08 2.79 -29.62
C ASN A 91 12.14 1.83 -30.36
N CYS A 92 10.93 1.61 -29.86
CA CYS A 92 9.93 0.77 -30.54
C CYS A 92 9.47 1.38 -31.87
N PHE A 93 9.26 2.70 -31.93
CA PHE A 93 8.88 3.39 -33.17
C PHE A 93 10.00 3.42 -34.21
N LEU A 94 11.26 3.48 -33.79
CA LEU A 94 12.40 3.46 -34.70
C LEU A 94 12.69 2.06 -35.27
N LEU A 95 12.23 1.01 -34.58
CA LEU A 95 12.35 -0.39 -35.00
C LEU A 95 11.19 -0.90 -35.87
N SER A 96 10.07 -0.17 -35.93
CA SER A 96 8.90 -0.44 -36.78
C SER A 96 8.94 0.35 -38.08
#